data_AF-A0A5A7S805-F1
#
_entry.id   AF-A0A5A7S805-F1
#
_cell.length_a   1.000
_cell.length_b   1.000
_cell.length_c   1.000
_cell.angle_alpha   90.00
_cell.angle_beta   90.00
_cell.angle_gamma   90.00
#
_symmetry.space_group_name_H-M   'P 1'
#
loop_
_entity.id
_entity.type
_entity.pdbx_description
1 polymer ?
#
loop_
_entity_poly.entity_id
_entity_poly.type
_entity_poly.pdbx_seq_one_letter_code
_entity_poly.pdbx_strand_id
1 'polypeptide(L)'
;MLRSSSFRRSFRDRGYVILLLTLLLALSGIGTASAAPGGPAKGAEIDVSNCAWPIHTDGRQSGFGFNDRFGAYSGVMMFTDLPGGHWRFSGDYPKARWMEYESYDRLVGSQDSISGQTIDADAGSSNPFAPGAAPYKPGNHYKVDLYNAPPDQRIKNAHNLFYGAWKNDPTYGKYLHSGIQSVLYRVYAAPGDVDSLGGAGRPHMSWVVDDPATSPFADSGQACASLEQAHQAYAPWPQIVTGLESINDTVIAPQIVPFAQRYLQYSVDPTSPPAINVLRPSPNGYGAPEGLWFNSRTPYVGLAPNKLVGPLLVVRFKAPTFPRIDEGKPATGNEQTQYWDWCSTQFLTPLNYTIACRHDSQFTLDKDGWATLVISTDDERPVIDGQPYKDWIPMAGNVGLSVMRQLDPNRQTFPQSPYFMPPVKIGDTNLPIDIVPGQLQQRDIKNHMGEYFPIAKYCTRAEFEKDRCATAAPRLTDGITALLPQSK
;
A
#
# COMPACT_ATOMS: atom_id res chain seq x y z
N MET A 1 16.72 -54.29 54.72
CA MET A 1 16.50 -55.48 55.56
C MET A 1 15.01 -55.81 55.55
N LEU A 2 14.68 -57.07 55.24
CA LEU A 2 13.43 -57.83 55.51
C LEU A 2 12.15 -57.35 54.77
N ARG A 3 11.66 -58.08 53.74
CA ARG A 3 10.81 -59.31 53.78
C ARG A 3 9.40 -59.01 54.33
N SER A 4 8.27 -59.54 53.85
CA SER A 4 7.97 -60.61 52.90
C SER A 4 6.44 -60.68 52.67
N SER A 5 6.06 -61.17 51.49
CA SER A 5 4.87 -61.97 51.11
C SER A 5 3.85 -62.42 52.18
N SER A 6 2.57 -62.49 51.78
CA SER A 6 1.69 -63.61 52.12
C SER A 6 0.77 -64.00 50.94
N PHE A 7 0.44 -65.27 50.90
CA PHE A 7 -0.03 -66.09 49.78
C PHE A 7 -1.16 -67.01 50.33
N ARG A 8 -2.09 -67.48 49.47
CA ARG A 8 -3.06 -68.60 49.67
C ARG A 8 -4.23 -68.29 50.64
N ARG A 9 -5.48 -68.80 50.52
CA ARG A 9 -6.13 -69.88 49.74
C ARG A 9 -7.65 -69.83 50.05
N SER A 10 -8.51 -70.33 49.15
CA SER A 10 -9.65 -71.27 49.41
C SER A 10 -10.77 -71.05 48.38
N PHE A 11 -10.95 -71.90 47.35
CA PHE A 11 -11.70 -73.17 47.32
C PHE A 11 -13.15 -73.09 47.85
N ARG A 12 -14.13 -73.13 46.93
CA ARG A 12 -14.93 -74.34 46.55
C ARG A 12 -16.47 -74.21 46.62
N ASP A 13 -17.09 -74.49 45.46
CA ASP A 13 -18.36 -75.16 45.12
C ASP A 13 -19.73 -74.76 45.68
N ARG A 14 -20.66 -74.53 44.72
CA ARG A 14 -22.08 -74.96 44.59
C ARG A 14 -22.82 -73.86 43.80
N GLY A 15 -23.23 -73.99 42.54
CA GLY A 15 -23.84 -75.11 41.82
C GLY A 15 -25.35 -74.89 41.77
N TYR A 16 -25.89 -74.34 40.67
CA TYR A 16 -27.23 -74.65 40.13
C TYR A 16 -27.32 -74.23 38.65
N VAL A 17 -27.73 -75.21 37.85
CA VAL A 17 -28.01 -75.24 36.41
C VAL A 17 -29.36 -74.60 36.13
N ILE A 18 -29.54 -73.80 35.06
CA ILE A 18 -30.62 -73.94 34.05
C ILE A 18 -30.15 -73.32 32.71
N LEU A 19 -30.34 -74.11 31.65
CA LEU A 19 -30.12 -73.87 30.22
C LEU A 19 -30.67 -72.54 29.69
N LEU A 20 -29.96 -71.95 28.72
CA LEU A 20 -30.56 -71.53 27.44
C LEU A 20 -29.51 -71.50 26.32
N LEU A 21 -29.82 -72.30 25.30
CA LEU A 21 -29.26 -72.44 23.96
C LEU A 21 -28.42 -71.28 23.42
N THR A 22 -27.18 -71.57 22.99
CA THR A 22 -26.48 -70.80 21.97
C THR A 22 -26.07 -71.73 20.83
N LEU A 23 -26.87 -71.73 19.77
CA LEU A 23 -26.48 -72.20 18.45
C LEU A 23 -26.08 -70.98 17.61
N LEU A 24 -24.89 -71.08 17.02
CA LEU A 24 -24.22 -70.19 16.07
C LEU A 24 -25.08 -69.19 15.29
N LEU A 25 -24.66 -67.91 15.35
CA LEU A 25 -24.77 -66.94 14.26
C LEU A 25 -23.42 -66.25 14.09
N ALA A 26 -22.59 -66.84 13.23
CA ALA A 26 -21.53 -66.12 12.55
C ALA A 26 -22.19 -65.25 11.47
N LEU A 27 -22.23 -63.93 11.65
CA LEU A 27 -22.22 -62.90 10.61
C LEU A 27 -22.34 -61.49 11.22
N SER A 28 -21.79 -60.51 10.51
CA SER A 28 -21.85 -59.05 10.75
C SER A 28 -21.06 -58.47 11.92
N GLY A 29 -19.74 -58.65 11.89
CA GLY A 29 -18.82 -57.62 12.35
C GLY A 29 -18.54 -56.62 11.23
N ILE A 30 -19.54 -55.82 10.81
CA ILE A 30 -19.24 -54.59 10.07
C ILE A 30 -18.72 -53.64 11.15
N GLY A 31 -17.41 -53.70 11.39
CA GLY A 31 -16.72 -52.59 12.01
C GLY A 31 -16.97 -51.40 11.10
N THR A 32 -17.77 -50.44 11.57
CA THR A 32 -17.70 -49.07 11.05
C THR A 32 -16.27 -48.64 11.33
N ALA A 33 -15.38 -48.81 10.36
CA ALA A 33 -14.14 -48.07 10.34
C ALA A 33 -14.57 -46.60 10.39
N SER A 34 -14.43 -45.98 11.56
CA SER A 34 -14.42 -44.53 11.64
C SER A 34 -13.32 -44.11 10.68
N ALA A 35 -13.73 -43.60 9.51
CA ALA A 35 -12.80 -42.93 8.62
C ALA A 35 -12.04 -41.93 9.49
N ALA A 36 -10.71 -42.06 9.53
CA ALA A 36 -9.87 -40.98 10.05
C ALA A 36 -10.40 -39.69 9.39
N PRO A 37 -10.58 -38.58 10.12
CA PRO A 37 -11.10 -37.36 9.53
C PRO A 37 -10.26 -37.04 8.30
N GLY A 38 -10.85 -37.27 7.13
CA GLY A 38 -10.17 -37.04 5.87
C GLY A 38 -9.82 -35.57 5.85
N GLY A 39 -8.57 -35.25 5.56
CA GLY A 39 -8.16 -33.86 5.38
C GLY A 39 -9.05 -33.15 4.36
N PRO A 40 -9.01 -31.81 4.31
CA PRO A 40 -9.86 -31.04 3.43
C PRO A 40 -9.78 -31.53 1.98
N ALA A 41 -10.93 -31.66 1.33
CA ALA A 41 -10.99 -32.08 -0.06
C ALA A 41 -10.40 -31.02 -1.00
N LYS A 42 -10.07 -31.42 -2.23
CA LYS A 42 -9.66 -30.46 -3.26
C LYS A 42 -10.75 -29.41 -3.48
N GLY A 43 -10.36 -28.14 -3.50
CA GLY A 43 -11.24 -26.98 -3.59
C GLY A 43 -11.86 -26.54 -2.26
N ALA A 44 -11.58 -27.23 -1.15
CA ALA A 44 -11.99 -26.75 0.16
C ALA A 44 -11.27 -25.43 0.49
N GLU A 45 -12.01 -24.47 1.03
CA GLU A 45 -11.49 -23.19 1.52
C GLU A 45 -11.39 -23.25 3.05
N ILE A 46 -10.16 -23.19 3.57
CA ILE A 46 -9.89 -23.11 5.01
C ILE A 46 -9.88 -21.63 5.37
N ASP A 47 -10.98 -21.15 5.95
CA ASP A 47 -11.14 -19.75 6.35
C ASP A 47 -10.22 -19.39 7.52
N VAL A 48 -9.44 -18.32 7.34
CA VAL A 48 -8.51 -17.75 8.32
C VAL A 48 -8.84 -16.28 8.63
N SER A 49 -10.02 -15.81 8.27
CA SER A 49 -10.42 -14.40 8.43
C SER A 49 -10.35 -13.89 9.86
N ASN A 50 -10.42 -14.78 10.86
CA ASN A 50 -10.32 -14.45 12.29
C ASN A 50 -8.89 -14.13 12.77
N CYS A 51 -7.87 -14.53 12.01
CA CYS A 51 -6.45 -14.29 12.31
C CYS A 51 -5.71 -13.57 11.17
N ALA A 52 -6.39 -13.34 10.05
CA ALA A 52 -5.91 -12.52 8.96
C ALA A 52 -5.87 -11.03 9.35
N TRP A 53 -4.98 -10.30 8.68
CA TRP A 53 -4.86 -8.84 8.81
C TRP A 53 -4.50 -8.29 10.20
N PRO A 54 -3.46 -8.80 10.89
CA PRO A 54 -3.06 -8.26 12.19
C PRO A 54 -2.49 -6.84 12.08
N ILE A 55 -2.08 -6.41 10.89
CA ILE A 55 -1.74 -5.01 10.60
C ILE A 55 -2.99 -4.32 10.07
N HIS A 56 -3.40 -3.26 10.75
CA HIS A 56 -4.32 -2.29 10.19
C HIS A 56 -3.90 -0.88 10.57
N THR A 57 -3.93 0.02 9.60
CA THR A 57 -3.75 1.45 9.87
C THR A 57 -4.79 2.23 9.09
N ASP A 58 -5.56 3.02 9.83
CA ASP A 58 -6.47 4.01 9.28
C ASP A 58 -5.75 5.35 9.16
N GLY A 59 -5.57 5.84 7.94
CA GLY A 59 -4.96 7.13 7.64
C GLY A 59 -5.68 8.31 8.29
N ARG A 60 -6.98 8.21 8.58
CA ARG A 60 -7.74 9.25 9.30
C ARG A 60 -7.31 9.34 10.76
N GLN A 61 -6.75 8.27 11.33
CA GLN A 61 -6.34 8.18 12.72
C GLN A 61 -4.82 8.30 12.87
N SER A 62 -4.03 7.60 12.04
CA SER A 62 -2.57 7.53 12.16
C SER A 62 -1.87 7.79 10.83
N GLY A 63 -0.84 8.66 10.87
CA GLY A 63 0.03 8.95 9.73
C GLY A 63 1.30 8.12 9.68
N PHE A 64 1.41 7.11 10.55
CA PHE A 64 2.61 6.27 10.66
C PHE A 64 3.03 5.68 9.29
N GLY A 65 4.34 5.64 9.02
CA GLY A 65 4.89 4.95 7.86
C GLY A 65 4.57 5.58 6.50
N PHE A 66 4.52 6.91 6.41
CA PHE A 66 4.11 7.65 5.19
C PHE A 66 2.68 7.37 4.73
N ASN A 67 1.80 6.88 5.60
CA ASN A 67 0.42 6.61 5.22
C ASN A 67 -0.29 7.89 4.76
N ASP A 68 -1.07 7.76 3.69
CA ASP A 68 -1.98 8.81 3.23
C ASP A 68 -3.10 8.98 4.27
N ARG A 69 -3.48 10.23 4.57
CA ARG A 69 -4.55 10.53 5.53
C ARG A 69 -5.95 10.18 5.02
N PHE A 70 -6.09 9.81 3.76
CA PHE A 70 -7.31 9.32 3.10
C PHE A 70 -7.19 7.85 2.65
N GLY A 71 -6.12 7.16 3.07
CA GLY A 71 -5.91 5.72 2.82
C GLY A 71 -6.22 4.87 4.05
N ALA A 72 -6.65 3.64 3.83
CA ALA A 72 -6.69 2.56 4.81
C ALA A 72 -5.82 1.40 4.32
N TYR A 73 -5.08 0.80 5.25
CA TYR A 73 -4.10 -0.23 4.95
C TYR A 73 -4.35 -1.43 5.85
N SER A 74 -4.43 -2.62 5.26
CA SER A 74 -4.53 -3.89 5.97
C SER A 74 -3.44 -4.84 5.48
N GLY A 75 -2.65 -5.39 6.40
CA GLY A 75 -1.48 -6.18 6.06
C GLY A 75 -1.46 -7.55 6.70
N VAL A 76 -0.96 -8.53 5.96
CA VAL A 76 -0.76 -9.91 6.43
C VAL A 76 0.57 -10.46 5.91
N MET A 77 1.31 -11.15 6.77
CA MET A 77 2.56 -11.86 6.46
C MET A 77 2.27 -13.35 6.30
N MET A 78 2.93 -13.99 5.34
CA MET A 78 2.74 -15.42 5.05
C MET A 78 4.01 -16.07 4.51
N PHE A 79 4.21 -17.34 4.82
CA PHE A 79 5.22 -18.16 4.13
C PHE A 79 4.83 -18.36 2.67
N THR A 80 5.84 -18.43 1.81
CA THR A 80 5.65 -18.48 0.35
C THR A 80 5.73 -19.90 -0.23
N ASP A 81 6.55 -20.76 0.37
CA ASP A 81 6.82 -22.12 -0.11
C ASP A 81 5.86 -23.16 0.49
N LEU A 82 4.57 -22.81 0.60
CA LEU A 82 3.53 -23.70 1.10
C LEU A 82 3.00 -24.57 -0.07
N PRO A 83 3.13 -25.90 -0.02
CA PRO A 83 2.68 -26.79 -1.10
C PRO A 83 1.16 -27.03 -1.08
N GLY A 84 0.60 -27.51 -2.19
CA GLY A 84 -0.76 -28.07 -2.21
C GLY A 84 -1.93 -27.08 -2.14
N GLY A 85 -1.68 -25.78 -2.33
CA GLY A 85 -2.74 -24.78 -2.33
C GLY A 85 -2.25 -23.36 -2.60
N HIS A 86 -3.16 -22.41 -2.44
CA HIS A 86 -2.92 -20.98 -2.59
C HIS A 86 -3.79 -20.16 -1.63
N TRP A 87 -3.48 -18.87 -1.52
CA TRP A 87 -4.30 -17.94 -0.75
C TRP A 87 -5.35 -17.29 -1.64
N ARG A 88 -6.57 -17.19 -1.12
CA ARG A 88 -7.69 -16.47 -1.74
C ARG A 88 -8.16 -15.35 -0.83
N PHE A 89 -8.48 -14.21 -1.44
CA PHE A 89 -9.11 -13.07 -0.81
C PHE A 89 -10.51 -12.90 -1.40
N SER A 90 -11.52 -12.71 -0.56
CA SER A 90 -12.88 -12.45 -1.01
C SER A 90 -13.54 -11.36 -0.19
N GLY A 91 -14.42 -10.57 -0.80
CA GLY A 91 -15.05 -9.48 -0.08
C GLY A 91 -16.01 -8.68 -0.94
N ASP A 92 -16.51 -7.60 -0.36
CA ASP A 92 -17.29 -6.58 -1.05
C ASP A 92 -16.39 -5.49 -1.61
N TYR A 93 -16.71 -4.99 -2.80
CA TYR A 93 -16.10 -3.75 -3.29
C TYR A 93 -16.44 -2.60 -2.35
N PRO A 94 -15.47 -1.78 -1.90
CA PRO A 94 -15.72 -0.68 -0.99
C PRO A 94 -16.32 0.55 -1.69
N LYS A 95 -17.08 1.35 -0.95
CA LYS A 95 -17.46 2.71 -1.37
C LYS A 95 -16.22 3.62 -1.29
N ALA A 96 -15.40 3.62 -2.33
CA ALA A 96 -14.12 4.33 -2.39
C ALA A 96 -13.77 4.70 -3.85
N ARG A 97 -12.69 5.46 -4.05
CA ARG A 97 -12.19 5.76 -5.42
C ARG A 97 -11.20 4.75 -5.94
N TRP A 98 -10.51 4.07 -5.04
CA TRP A 98 -9.49 3.12 -5.44
C TRP A 98 -9.27 2.06 -4.37
N MET A 99 -8.97 0.84 -4.82
CA MET A 99 -8.54 -0.27 -3.98
C MET A 99 -7.49 -1.11 -4.69
N GLU A 100 -6.68 -1.84 -3.92
CA GLU A 100 -5.62 -2.71 -4.45
C GLU A 100 -5.28 -3.84 -3.47
N TYR A 101 -4.85 -4.98 -4.03
CA TYR A 101 -3.95 -5.92 -3.37
C TYR A 101 -2.56 -5.85 -3.97
N GLU A 102 -1.54 -5.83 -3.12
CA GLU A 102 -0.15 -5.87 -3.55
C GLU A 102 0.66 -6.81 -2.68
N SER A 103 1.48 -7.66 -3.30
CA SER A 103 2.41 -8.56 -2.64
C SER A 103 3.80 -7.95 -2.57
N TYR A 104 4.53 -8.30 -1.52
CA TYR A 104 5.87 -7.83 -1.26
C TYR A 104 6.78 -8.96 -0.78
N ASP A 105 8.05 -8.92 -1.14
CA ASP A 105 9.05 -9.77 -0.51
C ASP A 105 9.28 -9.40 0.96
N ARG A 106 10.10 -10.19 1.67
CA ARG A 106 10.48 -9.95 3.07
C ARG A 106 11.14 -8.60 3.33
N LEU A 107 11.74 -7.97 2.31
CA LEU A 107 12.29 -6.62 2.43
C LEU A 107 11.29 -5.54 2.02
N VAL A 108 10.01 -5.90 1.95
CA VAL A 108 8.89 -5.02 1.61
C VAL A 108 9.02 -4.39 0.21
N GLY A 109 9.72 -5.08 -0.70
CA GLY A 109 9.81 -4.75 -2.11
C GLY A 109 8.66 -5.36 -2.91
N SER A 110 7.95 -4.54 -3.68
CA SER A 110 6.79 -4.97 -4.48
C SER A 110 7.14 -6.12 -5.44
N GLN A 111 6.27 -7.13 -5.52
CA GLN A 111 6.40 -8.30 -6.39
C GLN A 111 5.34 -8.36 -7.49
N ASP A 112 4.08 -8.05 -7.14
CA ASP A 112 2.97 -7.92 -8.08
C ASP A 112 1.78 -7.21 -7.42
N SER A 113 0.87 -6.66 -8.22
CA SER A 113 -0.33 -5.98 -7.71
C SER A 113 -1.53 -6.09 -8.65
N ILE A 114 -2.72 -6.09 -8.06
CA ILE A 114 -4.00 -6.06 -8.76
C ILE A 114 -4.88 -4.98 -8.15
N SER A 115 -5.34 -4.03 -8.99
CA SER A 115 -6.17 -2.91 -8.56
C SER A 115 -7.65 -3.16 -8.88
N GLY A 116 -8.52 -2.48 -8.14
CA GLY A 116 -9.98 -2.64 -8.23
C GLY A 116 -10.53 -2.54 -9.65
N GLN A 117 -9.90 -1.75 -10.53
CA GLN A 117 -10.33 -1.60 -11.92
C GLN A 117 -10.15 -2.88 -12.77
N THR A 118 -9.28 -3.78 -12.33
CA THR A 118 -8.89 -5.00 -13.04
C THR A 118 -9.43 -6.28 -12.40
N ILE A 119 -10.13 -6.15 -11.26
CA ILE A 119 -10.79 -7.27 -10.61
C ILE A 119 -12.17 -7.43 -11.27
N ASP A 120 -12.44 -8.62 -11.78
CA ASP A 120 -13.75 -9.01 -12.23
C ASP A 120 -14.65 -9.30 -11.03
N ALA A 121 -15.90 -8.84 -11.09
CA ALA A 121 -16.88 -9.11 -10.05
C ALA A 121 -17.39 -10.56 -10.12
N ASP A 122 -17.80 -11.10 -8.98
CA ASP A 122 -18.45 -12.41 -8.92
C ASP A 122 -19.75 -12.44 -9.72
N ALA A 123 -20.22 -13.63 -10.09
CA ALA A 123 -21.49 -13.79 -10.80
C ALA A 123 -22.64 -13.12 -10.03
N GLY A 124 -23.37 -12.22 -10.70
CA GLY A 124 -24.45 -11.43 -10.10
C GLY A 124 -24.01 -10.13 -9.40
N SER A 125 -22.71 -9.86 -9.34
CA SER A 125 -22.13 -8.61 -8.84
C SER A 125 -21.67 -7.69 -9.98
N SER A 126 -21.30 -6.46 -9.65
CA SER A 126 -20.77 -5.45 -10.58
C SER A 126 -19.56 -4.74 -9.98
N ASN A 127 -18.52 -4.53 -10.78
CA ASN A 127 -17.33 -3.81 -10.33
C ASN A 127 -17.58 -2.28 -10.39
N PRO A 128 -17.58 -1.55 -9.25
CA PRO A 128 -17.81 -0.11 -9.23
C PRO A 128 -16.59 0.73 -9.66
N PHE A 129 -15.41 0.12 -9.80
CA PHE A 129 -14.17 0.77 -10.23
C PHE A 129 -13.92 0.69 -11.74
N ALA A 130 -14.73 -0.09 -12.46
CA ALA A 130 -14.61 -0.23 -13.91
C ALA A 130 -14.98 1.08 -14.64
N PRO A 131 -14.31 1.42 -15.75
CA PRO A 131 -14.74 2.50 -16.62
C PRO A 131 -16.21 2.36 -17.06
N GLY A 132 -16.99 3.43 -16.92
CA GLY A 132 -18.41 3.45 -17.24
C GLY A 132 -19.30 2.70 -16.25
N ALA A 133 -18.78 2.28 -15.09
CA ALA A 133 -19.56 1.60 -14.06
C ALA A 133 -20.75 2.47 -13.60
N ALA A 134 -21.83 1.78 -13.24
CA ALA A 134 -22.97 2.42 -12.58
C ALA A 134 -22.54 2.99 -11.20
N PRO A 135 -23.30 3.94 -10.63
CA PRO A 135 -23.06 4.41 -9.26
C PRO A 135 -22.95 3.25 -8.28
N TYR A 136 -22.03 3.40 -7.32
CA TYR A 136 -21.77 2.40 -6.29
C TYR A 136 -23.05 1.89 -5.63
N LYS A 137 -23.13 0.57 -5.45
CA LYS A 137 -24.13 -0.12 -4.63
C LYS A 137 -23.43 -1.10 -3.69
N PRO A 138 -23.89 -1.24 -2.44
CA PRO A 138 -23.36 -2.26 -1.53
C PRO A 138 -23.71 -3.67 -2.02
N GLY A 139 -22.94 -4.67 -1.58
CA GLY A 139 -23.18 -6.09 -1.87
C GLY A 139 -22.67 -6.56 -3.24
N ASN A 140 -21.69 -5.87 -3.81
CA ASN A 140 -20.99 -6.34 -5.00
C ASN A 140 -19.73 -7.09 -4.57
N HIS A 141 -19.69 -8.38 -4.86
CA HIS A 141 -18.65 -9.30 -4.39
C HIS A 141 -17.54 -9.51 -5.43
N TYR A 142 -16.37 -9.88 -4.94
CA TYR A 142 -15.24 -10.35 -5.74
C TYR A 142 -14.44 -11.42 -5.01
N LYS A 143 -13.64 -12.15 -5.80
CA LYS A 143 -12.58 -13.05 -5.33
C LYS A 143 -11.29 -12.77 -6.08
N VAL A 144 -10.16 -12.81 -5.39
CA VAL A 144 -8.82 -12.66 -5.96
C VAL A 144 -7.91 -13.72 -5.35
N ASP A 145 -7.13 -14.40 -6.19
CA ASP A 145 -6.17 -15.41 -5.78
C ASP A 145 -4.74 -14.85 -5.76
N LEU A 146 -3.91 -15.37 -4.86
CA LEU A 146 -2.48 -15.11 -4.77
C LEU A 146 -1.70 -16.40 -4.98
N TYR A 147 -0.94 -16.46 -6.07
CA TYR A 147 -0.08 -17.61 -6.38
C TYR A 147 1.39 -17.22 -6.23
N ASN A 148 2.19 -18.17 -5.75
CA ASN A 148 3.64 -17.99 -5.71
C ASN A 148 4.25 -18.70 -6.92
N ALA A 149 4.74 -17.91 -7.89
CA ALA A 149 5.32 -18.45 -9.11
C ALA A 149 6.42 -17.53 -9.66
N PRO A 150 7.54 -18.10 -10.13
CA PRO A 150 8.52 -17.38 -10.92
C PRO A 150 7.89 -16.65 -12.12
N PRO A 151 8.37 -15.43 -12.48
CA PRO A 151 7.82 -14.64 -13.59
C PRO A 151 7.61 -15.37 -14.93
N ASP A 152 8.44 -16.34 -15.31
CA ASP A 152 8.26 -17.13 -16.54
C ASP A 152 7.20 -18.23 -16.44
N GLN A 153 6.79 -18.58 -15.22
CA GLN A 153 5.74 -19.57 -14.94
C GLN A 153 4.38 -18.93 -14.66
N ARG A 154 4.32 -17.59 -14.57
CA ARG A 154 3.06 -16.87 -14.36
C ARG A 154 2.12 -17.07 -15.54
N ILE A 155 0.84 -17.25 -15.23
CA ILE A 155 -0.23 -17.38 -16.22
C ILE A 155 -0.42 -16.00 -16.86
N LYS A 156 -0.26 -15.95 -18.18
CA LYS A 156 -0.48 -14.72 -18.94
C LYS A 156 -1.97 -14.41 -19.01
N ASN A 157 -2.31 -13.13 -18.86
CA ASN A 157 -3.70 -12.64 -18.91
C ASN A 157 -4.62 -13.34 -17.89
N ALA A 158 -4.08 -13.69 -16.72
CA ALA A 158 -4.91 -14.19 -15.64
C ALA A 158 -5.80 -13.06 -15.11
N HIS A 159 -7.07 -13.37 -14.90
CA HIS A 159 -8.03 -12.50 -14.25
C HIS A 159 -8.08 -12.84 -12.77
N ASN A 160 -8.31 -11.84 -11.92
CA ASN A 160 -8.46 -12.02 -10.47
C ASN A 160 -7.30 -12.82 -9.82
N LEU A 161 -6.09 -12.65 -10.33
CA LEU A 161 -4.91 -13.36 -9.87
C LEU A 161 -3.73 -12.39 -9.85
N PHE A 162 -3.01 -12.37 -8.75
CA PHE A 162 -1.72 -11.69 -8.62
C PHE A 162 -0.69 -12.65 -8.04
N TYR A 163 0.59 -12.31 -8.21
CA TYR A 163 1.68 -13.21 -7.86
C TYR A 163 2.51 -12.73 -6.70
N GLY A 164 3.18 -13.66 -6.03
CA GLY A 164 4.07 -13.42 -4.91
C GLY A 164 5.37 -14.20 -4.98
N ALA A 165 6.16 -14.08 -3.91
CA ALA A 165 7.41 -14.78 -3.61
C ALA A 165 8.61 -14.56 -4.56
N TRP A 166 8.38 -14.35 -5.86
CA TRP A 166 9.43 -14.31 -6.88
C TRP A 166 9.43 -13.01 -7.68
N LYS A 167 10.62 -12.44 -7.87
CA LYS A 167 10.87 -11.25 -8.71
C LYS A 167 12.08 -11.47 -9.61
N ASN A 168 12.17 -10.75 -10.72
CA ASN A 168 13.38 -10.76 -11.59
C ASN A 168 14.62 -10.30 -10.82
N ASP A 169 15.74 -11.01 -10.98
CA ASP A 169 17.06 -10.57 -10.48
C ASP A 169 17.93 -10.08 -11.65
N PRO A 170 17.84 -8.84 -12.11
CA PRO A 170 18.63 -8.41 -13.25
C PRO A 170 20.15 -8.39 -12.97
N THR A 171 20.59 -8.59 -11.72
CA THR A 171 21.99 -8.43 -11.30
C THR A 171 22.72 -9.77 -11.10
N TYR A 172 22.10 -10.77 -10.47
CA TYR A 172 22.80 -11.98 -10.01
C TYR A 172 22.19 -13.32 -10.48
N GLY A 173 21.07 -13.33 -11.21
CA GLY A 173 20.43 -14.59 -11.61
C GLY A 173 19.11 -14.40 -12.34
N LYS A 174 18.30 -15.45 -12.51
CA LYS A 174 17.00 -15.28 -13.20
C LYS A 174 15.98 -14.58 -12.27
N TYR A 175 15.88 -15.04 -11.02
CA TYR A 175 14.88 -14.60 -10.05
C TYR A 175 15.42 -14.51 -8.62
N LEU A 176 14.95 -13.50 -7.88
CA LEU A 176 15.01 -13.40 -6.41
C LEU A 176 13.81 -14.13 -5.82
N HIS A 177 14.04 -14.91 -4.76
CA HIS A 177 13.00 -15.62 -4.01
C HIS A 177 12.94 -15.12 -2.57
N SER A 178 11.73 -14.96 -2.05
CA SER A 178 11.48 -14.64 -0.66
C SER A 178 10.72 -15.76 0.03
N GLY A 179 11.27 -16.33 1.11
CA GLY A 179 10.60 -17.38 1.90
C GLY A 179 9.42 -16.88 2.76
N ILE A 180 9.30 -15.57 2.93
CA ILE A 180 8.17 -14.91 3.57
C ILE A 180 7.80 -13.71 2.70
N GLN A 181 6.51 -13.48 2.52
CA GLN A 181 5.99 -12.32 1.84
C GLN A 181 4.96 -11.59 2.70
N SER A 182 4.66 -10.35 2.32
CA SER A 182 3.54 -9.59 2.85
C SER A 182 2.53 -9.28 1.75
N VAL A 183 1.26 -9.17 2.12
CA VAL A 183 0.21 -8.61 1.25
C VAL A 183 -0.36 -7.39 1.94
N LEU A 184 -0.50 -6.30 1.19
CA LEU A 184 -1.26 -5.13 1.62
C LEU A 184 -2.55 -5.03 0.80
N TYR A 185 -3.67 -4.93 1.50
CA TYR A 185 -4.94 -4.44 0.98
C TYR A 185 -5.06 -2.95 1.26
N ARG A 186 -5.32 -2.15 0.24
CA ARG A 186 -5.44 -0.70 0.35
C ARG A 186 -6.80 -0.22 -0.14
N VAL A 187 -7.34 0.79 0.53
CA VAL A 187 -8.55 1.52 0.12
C VAL A 187 -8.26 3.02 0.22
N TYR A 188 -8.57 3.78 -0.82
CA TYR A 188 -8.30 5.23 -0.86
C TYR A 188 -9.56 6.05 -1.13
N ALA A 189 -9.62 7.19 -0.44
CA ALA A 189 -10.66 8.19 -0.57
C ALA A 189 -12.08 7.63 -0.38
N ALA A 190 -12.25 6.78 0.64
CA ALA A 190 -13.57 6.46 1.16
C ALA A 190 -14.24 7.76 1.66
N PRO A 191 -15.52 8.01 1.34
CA PRO A 191 -16.26 9.17 1.83
C PRO A 191 -16.32 9.24 3.36
N GLY A 192 -16.48 10.44 3.91
CA GLY A 192 -16.49 10.66 5.37
C GLY A 192 -17.72 10.12 6.10
N ASP A 193 -18.77 9.71 5.38
CA ASP A 193 -20.00 9.12 5.93
C ASP A 193 -19.90 7.60 6.15
N VAL A 194 -18.79 6.98 5.74
CA VAL A 194 -18.46 5.56 5.93
C VAL A 194 -17.08 5.42 6.56
N ASP A 195 -16.75 4.24 7.06
CA ASP A 195 -15.39 3.95 7.54
C ASP A 195 -14.33 4.09 6.43
N SER A 196 -13.06 4.05 6.81
CA SER A 196 -11.93 4.21 5.87
C SER A 196 -11.77 3.03 4.91
N LEU A 197 -12.43 1.90 5.17
CA LEU A 197 -12.54 0.75 4.26
C LEU A 197 -13.81 0.83 3.38
N GLY A 198 -14.48 1.99 3.32
CA GLY A 198 -15.64 2.20 2.48
C GLY A 198 -16.86 1.36 2.85
N GLY A 199 -16.95 0.91 4.10
CA GLY A 199 -18.06 0.09 4.61
C GLY A 199 -18.05 -1.38 4.17
N ALA A 200 -17.02 -1.83 3.45
CA ALA A 200 -16.88 -3.23 3.05
C ALA A 200 -16.18 -4.11 4.09
N GLY A 201 -15.54 -3.49 5.10
CA GLY A 201 -14.70 -4.21 6.05
C GLY A 201 -13.41 -4.74 5.42
N ARG A 202 -12.70 -5.60 6.15
CA ARG A 202 -11.52 -6.29 5.63
C ARG A 202 -11.95 -7.52 4.83
N PRO A 203 -11.28 -7.82 3.71
CA PRO A 203 -11.58 -9.02 2.92
C PRO A 203 -11.40 -10.29 3.74
N HIS A 204 -12.28 -11.26 3.52
CA HIS A 204 -12.06 -12.63 3.96
C HIS A 204 -10.80 -13.21 3.31
N MET A 205 -10.09 -14.05 4.06
CA MET A 205 -8.89 -14.73 3.59
C MET A 205 -9.02 -16.22 3.85
N SER A 206 -8.74 -17.04 2.84
CA SER A 206 -8.79 -18.50 2.93
C SER A 206 -7.59 -19.17 2.26
N TRP A 207 -7.20 -20.33 2.77
CA TRP A 207 -6.32 -21.26 2.05
C TRP A 207 -7.17 -22.19 1.20
N VAL A 208 -6.98 -22.15 -0.12
CA VAL A 208 -7.68 -23.03 -1.07
C VAL A 208 -6.82 -24.27 -1.29
N VAL A 209 -7.38 -25.45 -1.05
CA VAL A 209 -6.68 -26.72 -1.19
C VAL A 209 -6.68 -27.16 -2.66
N ASP A 210 -5.53 -27.07 -3.33
CA ASP A 210 -5.37 -27.51 -4.72
C ASP A 210 -5.01 -29.01 -4.81
N ASP A 211 -4.20 -29.49 -3.87
CA ASP A 211 -3.82 -30.88 -3.70
C ASP A 211 -3.89 -31.28 -2.21
N PRO A 212 -4.93 -32.03 -1.81
CA PRO A 212 -5.09 -32.53 -0.44
C PRO A 212 -3.91 -33.36 0.07
N ALA A 213 -3.16 -34.02 -0.82
CA ALA A 213 -2.04 -34.88 -0.41
C ALA A 213 -0.83 -34.07 0.08
N THR A 214 -0.69 -32.82 -0.36
CA THR A 214 0.44 -31.96 -0.02
C THR A 214 0.04 -30.69 0.74
N SER A 215 -1.26 -30.43 0.93
CA SER A 215 -1.71 -29.26 1.70
C SER A 215 -1.17 -29.31 3.14
N PRO A 216 -0.54 -28.23 3.64
CA PRO A 216 0.02 -28.19 4.99
C PRO A 216 -1.05 -28.02 6.08
N PHE A 217 -2.29 -27.71 5.70
CA PHE A 217 -3.35 -27.34 6.63
C PHE A 217 -4.54 -28.30 6.52
N ALA A 218 -4.90 -28.89 7.65
CA ALA A 218 -6.11 -29.68 7.83
C ALA A 218 -7.29 -28.83 8.35
N ASP A 219 -7.00 -27.73 9.04
CA ASP A 219 -7.98 -26.83 9.64
C ASP A 219 -7.46 -25.39 9.76
N SER A 220 -8.34 -24.47 10.16
CA SER A 220 -8.04 -23.05 10.32
C SER A 220 -7.05 -22.77 11.46
N GLY A 221 -6.99 -23.62 12.49
CA GLY A 221 -6.06 -23.48 13.59
C GLY A 221 -4.61 -23.63 13.12
N GLN A 222 -4.34 -24.62 12.26
CA GLN A 222 -3.03 -24.83 11.65
C GLN A 222 -2.63 -23.68 10.71
N ALA A 223 -3.57 -23.24 9.86
CA ALA A 223 -3.33 -22.13 8.94
C ALA A 223 -3.07 -20.81 9.69
N CYS A 224 -3.86 -20.51 10.73
CA CYS A 224 -3.64 -19.34 11.59
C CYS A 224 -2.31 -19.40 12.35
N ALA A 225 -1.92 -20.57 12.86
CA ALA A 225 -0.62 -20.74 13.50
C ALA A 225 0.54 -20.47 12.54
N SER A 226 0.39 -20.86 11.26
CA SER A 226 1.38 -20.57 10.22
C SER A 226 1.48 -19.07 9.91
N LEU A 227 0.35 -18.38 9.81
CA LEU A 227 0.33 -16.92 9.65
C LEU A 227 1.01 -16.24 10.84
N GLU A 228 0.66 -16.59 12.08
CA GLU A 228 1.30 -16.02 13.27
C GLU A 228 2.81 -16.22 13.28
N GLN A 229 3.29 -17.43 12.94
CA GLN A 229 4.72 -17.71 12.80
C GLN A 229 5.38 -16.86 11.71
N ALA A 230 4.71 -16.65 10.58
CA ALA A 230 5.23 -15.78 9.52
C ALA A 230 5.36 -14.32 10.00
N HIS A 231 4.38 -13.80 10.76
CA HIS A 231 4.46 -12.47 11.37
C HIS A 231 5.65 -12.37 12.33
N GLN A 232 5.80 -13.34 13.24
CA GLN A 232 6.92 -13.37 14.19
C GLN A 232 8.29 -13.46 13.50
N ALA A 233 8.38 -14.18 12.39
CA ALA A 233 9.60 -14.31 11.60
C ALA A 233 9.88 -13.10 10.69
N TYR A 234 8.88 -12.26 10.40
CA TYR A 234 9.02 -11.10 9.54
C TYR A 234 9.81 -9.98 10.26
N ALA A 235 10.99 -9.62 9.77
CA ALA A 235 11.63 -8.36 10.15
C ALA A 235 11.10 -7.29 9.17
N PRO A 236 10.50 -6.16 9.61
CA PRO A 236 10.64 -5.54 10.93
C PRO A 236 9.40 -5.65 11.86
N TRP A 237 8.61 -6.74 11.84
CA TRP A 237 7.39 -6.88 12.67
C TRP A 237 7.56 -6.46 14.14
N PRO A 238 8.64 -6.85 14.86
CA PRO A 238 8.85 -6.37 16.24
C PRO A 238 8.99 -4.85 16.34
N GLN A 239 9.58 -4.18 15.33
CA GLN A 239 9.76 -2.72 15.30
C GLN A 239 8.46 -1.98 14.96
N ILE A 240 7.59 -2.58 14.14
CA ILE A 240 6.26 -2.04 13.84
C ILE A 240 5.37 -2.08 15.09
N VAL A 241 5.32 -3.22 15.78
CA VAL A 241 4.51 -3.39 17.00
C VAL A 241 4.97 -2.42 18.09
N THR A 242 6.28 -2.41 18.39
CA THR A 242 6.85 -1.47 19.37
C THR A 242 6.71 -0.01 18.97
N GLY A 243 6.80 0.30 17.66
CA GLY A 243 6.52 1.61 17.11
C GLY A 243 5.07 2.04 17.36
N LEU A 244 4.10 1.19 17.04
CA LEU A 244 2.66 1.44 17.23
C LEU A 244 2.26 1.55 18.71
N GLU A 245 2.82 0.70 19.58
CA GLU A 245 2.58 0.73 21.03
C GLU A 245 3.13 2.02 21.69
N SER A 246 4.17 2.61 21.11
CA SER A 246 4.78 3.87 21.57
C SER A 246 4.01 5.15 21.18
N ILE A 247 2.91 5.03 20.40
CA ILE A 247 2.12 6.17 19.86
C ILE A 247 1.19 6.79 20.91
N ASN A 248 1.25 6.38 22.18
CA ASN A 248 0.61 7.13 23.27
C ASN A 248 1.37 8.46 23.53
N ASP A 249 0.95 9.48 22.79
CA ASP A 249 0.98 10.92 23.10
C ASP A 249 2.31 11.69 23.18
N THR A 250 3.49 11.09 22.99
CA THR A 250 4.76 11.80 23.27
C THR A 250 5.75 12.02 22.12
N VAL A 251 5.57 11.44 20.93
CA VAL A 251 6.59 11.45 19.84
C VAL A 251 6.32 12.50 18.73
N ILE A 252 5.39 13.44 18.93
CA ILE A 252 5.19 14.58 18.01
C ILE A 252 6.29 15.65 18.17
N ALA A 253 7.19 15.51 19.15
CA ALA A 253 8.38 16.37 19.22
C ALA A 253 9.36 16.01 18.08
N PRO A 254 9.74 16.96 17.20
CA PRO A 254 10.62 16.69 16.06
C PRO A 254 12.03 16.36 16.55
N GLN A 255 12.30 15.07 16.76
CA GLN A 255 13.67 14.58 16.93
C GLN A 255 14.29 14.46 15.53
N ILE A 256 14.96 15.54 15.11
CA ILE A 256 15.80 15.51 13.91
C ILE A 256 16.96 14.56 14.21
N VAL A 257 16.96 13.40 13.56
CA VAL A 257 18.02 12.41 13.69
C VAL A 257 19.31 13.02 13.11
N PRO A 258 20.49 12.88 13.74
CA PRO A 258 21.75 13.42 13.22
C PRO A 258 22.08 13.02 11.77
N PHE A 259 21.53 11.89 11.31
CA PHE A 259 21.60 11.42 9.92
C PHE A 259 20.84 12.33 8.94
N ALA A 260 19.63 12.77 9.28
CA ALA A 260 18.85 13.72 8.48
C ALA A 260 19.59 15.06 8.35
N GLN A 261 20.22 15.51 9.44
CA GLN A 261 21.05 16.72 9.46
C GLN A 261 22.24 16.63 8.48
N ARG A 262 22.81 15.44 8.30
CA ARG A 262 23.90 15.19 7.33
C ARG A 262 23.43 15.13 5.89
N TYR A 263 22.23 14.60 5.63
CA TYR A 263 21.61 14.61 4.29
C TYR A 263 21.14 16.02 3.88
N LEU A 264 20.68 16.82 4.85
CA LEU A 264 20.29 18.21 4.66
C LEU A 264 21.48 19.14 4.36
N GLN A 265 22.69 18.75 4.72
CA GLN A 265 23.91 19.49 4.39
C GLN A 265 24.27 19.40 2.90
N TYR A 266 23.61 18.53 2.10
CA TYR A 266 23.94 18.33 0.69
C TYR A 266 23.06 19.12 -0.30
N SER A 267 22.09 19.95 0.14
CA SER A 267 21.33 20.82 -0.79
C SER A 267 21.87 22.25 -0.83
N VAL A 268 22.70 22.48 -1.85
CA VAL A 268 22.82 23.62 -2.76
C VAL A 268 21.87 24.80 -2.51
N ASP A 269 22.45 25.98 -2.22
CA ASP A 269 21.86 27.32 -2.21
C ASP A 269 20.57 27.52 -1.36
N PRO A 270 20.67 28.13 -0.16
CA PRO A 270 19.51 28.44 0.70
C PRO A 270 18.59 29.53 0.13
N THR A 271 18.82 30.01 -1.10
CA THR A 271 17.91 30.91 -1.81
C THR A 271 17.11 30.22 -2.92
N SER A 272 17.39 28.95 -3.20
CA SER A 272 16.76 28.17 -4.27
C SER A 272 15.59 27.31 -3.75
N PRO A 273 14.51 27.13 -4.52
CA PRO A 273 13.42 26.22 -4.17
C PRO A 273 13.92 24.77 -4.04
N PRO A 274 13.20 23.90 -3.29
CA PRO A 274 13.63 22.52 -3.11
C PRO A 274 13.70 21.80 -4.46
N ALA A 275 14.70 20.94 -4.64
CA ALA A 275 14.76 20.05 -5.78
C ALA A 275 13.54 19.13 -5.78
N ILE A 276 12.91 19.00 -6.94
CA ILE A 276 11.79 18.08 -7.16
C ILE A 276 12.37 16.76 -7.67
N ASN A 277 12.04 15.69 -6.97
CA ASN A 277 12.49 14.33 -7.27
C ASN A 277 11.29 13.42 -7.51
N VAL A 278 11.55 12.26 -8.09
CA VAL A 278 10.56 11.18 -8.24
C VAL A 278 11.06 10.01 -7.41
N LEU A 279 10.27 9.58 -6.43
CA LEU A 279 10.49 8.36 -5.66
C LEU A 279 9.60 7.26 -6.26
N ARG A 280 10.15 6.07 -6.45
CA ARG A 280 9.47 4.89 -6.99
C ARG A 280 9.95 3.62 -6.29
N PRO A 281 9.21 2.51 -6.39
CA PRO A 281 9.77 1.20 -6.05
C PRO A 281 10.93 0.87 -7.00
N SER A 282 12.09 0.46 -6.44
CA SER A 282 13.23 0.02 -7.25
C SER A 282 12.92 -1.27 -8.02
N PRO A 283 13.18 -1.30 -9.35
CA PRO A 283 12.99 -2.51 -10.14
C PRO A 283 14.01 -3.62 -9.81
N ASN A 284 15.15 -3.32 -9.18
CA ASN A 284 16.29 -4.24 -9.11
C ASN A 284 16.53 -4.92 -7.75
N GLY A 285 15.84 -4.50 -6.68
CA GLY A 285 15.84 -5.22 -5.40
C GLY A 285 17.14 -5.13 -4.56
N TYR A 286 16.92 -5.06 -3.25
CA TYR A 286 17.89 -5.19 -2.16
C TYR A 286 18.93 -4.06 -1.96
N GLY A 287 18.56 -2.78 -2.09
CA GLY A 287 19.32 -1.63 -1.57
C GLY A 287 18.49 -0.69 -0.70
N ALA A 288 18.96 -0.23 0.46
CA ALA A 288 18.22 0.82 1.19
C ALA A 288 18.16 2.12 0.36
N PRO A 289 17.00 2.81 0.22
CA PRO A 289 15.76 2.67 0.99
C PRO A 289 14.63 1.95 0.22
N GLU A 290 14.91 0.81 -0.41
CA GLU A 290 13.95 0.07 -1.24
C GLU A 290 12.82 -0.64 -0.46
N GLY A 291 12.92 -0.68 0.88
CA GLY A 291 11.97 -1.36 1.75
C GLY A 291 11.03 -0.41 2.51
N LEU A 292 10.02 0.16 1.83
CA LEU A 292 9.02 1.04 2.46
C LEU A 292 7.55 0.70 2.15
N TRP A 293 7.24 -0.53 1.72
CA TRP A 293 5.89 -0.90 1.24
C TRP A 293 5.35 0.10 0.22
N PHE A 294 6.21 0.57 -0.68
CA PHE A 294 5.79 1.47 -1.73
C PHE A 294 4.69 0.83 -2.56
N ASN A 295 3.70 1.63 -2.93
CA ASN A 295 2.64 1.19 -3.81
C ASN A 295 3.15 1.24 -5.26
N SER A 296 3.20 0.08 -5.93
CA SER A 296 3.70 -0.02 -7.31
C SER A 296 2.79 0.58 -8.37
N ARG A 297 1.60 1.06 -7.98
CA ARG A 297 0.63 1.75 -8.83
C ARG A 297 0.70 3.27 -8.70
N THR A 298 1.70 3.82 -8.00
CA THR A 298 1.91 5.27 -7.91
C THR A 298 3.38 5.67 -8.10
N PRO A 299 3.66 6.74 -8.86
CA PRO A 299 4.89 7.49 -8.68
C PRO A 299 4.72 8.44 -7.48
N TYR A 300 5.82 8.81 -6.85
CA TYR A 300 5.80 9.80 -5.77
C TYR A 300 6.62 11.00 -6.20
N VAL A 301 5.99 12.14 -6.48
CA VAL A 301 6.74 13.38 -6.71
C VAL A 301 7.09 13.96 -5.34
N GLY A 302 8.37 13.99 -5.02
CA GLY A 302 8.88 14.41 -3.71
C GLY A 302 9.58 15.77 -3.78
N LEU A 303 9.33 16.60 -2.78
CA LEU A 303 10.06 17.84 -2.50
C LEU A 303 10.23 17.99 -0.99
N ALA A 304 11.30 18.64 -0.54
CA ALA A 304 11.62 18.75 0.89
C ALA A 304 11.50 20.21 1.37
N PRO A 305 10.34 20.64 1.91
CA PRO A 305 10.20 21.97 2.48
C PRO A 305 11.06 22.11 3.73
N ASN A 306 11.86 23.17 3.76
CA ASN A 306 12.70 23.58 4.87
C ASN A 306 12.33 24.99 5.36
N LYS A 307 11.98 25.12 6.65
CA LYS A 307 11.65 26.41 7.30
C LYS A 307 12.83 27.37 7.38
N LEU A 308 14.07 26.86 7.34
CA LEU A 308 15.29 27.67 7.35
C LEU A 308 15.53 28.41 6.03
N VAL A 309 14.89 27.96 4.94
CA VAL A 309 15.00 28.58 3.60
C VAL A 309 13.93 29.67 3.44
N GLY A 310 12.69 29.39 3.88
CA GLY A 310 11.63 30.37 3.87
C GLY A 310 10.42 29.92 4.69
N PRO A 311 9.59 30.87 5.16
CA PRO A 311 8.46 30.57 6.04
C PRO A 311 7.33 29.82 5.33
N LEU A 312 7.22 30.00 4.01
CA LEU A 312 6.11 29.51 3.21
C LEU A 312 6.65 29.01 1.86
N LEU A 313 6.36 27.75 1.55
CA LEU A 313 6.61 27.15 0.24
C LEU A 313 5.30 27.10 -0.55
N VAL A 314 5.29 27.73 -1.72
CA VAL A 314 4.20 27.66 -2.69
C VAL A 314 4.54 26.62 -3.74
N VAL A 315 3.62 25.71 -4.00
CA VAL A 315 3.73 24.71 -5.06
C VAL A 315 2.55 24.88 -6.02
N ARG A 316 2.84 25.29 -7.25
CA ARG A 316 1.83 25.41 -8.31
C ARG A 316 1.99 24.27 -9.31
N PHE A 317 0.90 23.58 -9.61
CA PHE A 317 0.92 22.39 -10.45
C PHE A 317 -0.36 22.25 -11.27
N LYS A 318 -0.26 21.65 -12.45
CA LYS A 318 -1.43 21.26 -13.24
C LYS A 318 -2.01 19.98 -12.65
N ALA A 319 -3.28 20.03 -12.25
CA ALA A 319 -3.96 18.90 -11.63
C ALA A 319 -4.34 17.85 -12.69
N PRO A 320 -3.91 16.58 -12.58
CA PRO A 320 -4.45 15.52 -13.40
C PRO A 320 -5.97 15.36 -13.18
N THR A 321 -6.72 15.06 -14.23
CA THR A 321 -8.15 14.74 -14.07
C THR A 321 -8.34 13.41 -13.34
N PHE A 322 -9.44 13.29 -12.60
CA PHE A 322 -9.76 12.14 -11.76
C PHE A 322 -11.27 11.89 -11.71
N PRO A 323 -11.73 10.67 -11.38
CA PRO A 323 -13.15 10.36 -11.30
C PRO A 323 -13.84 11.16 -10.19
N ARG A 324 -14.95 11.83 -10.53
CA ARG A 324 -15.75 12.65 -9.62
C ARG A 324 -16.92 11.86 -9.03
N ILE A 325 -16.61 10.66 -8.52
CA ILE A 325 -17.63 9.76 -7.96
C ILE A 325 -18.29 10.34 -6.69
N ASP A 326 -17.57 11.22 -5.99
CA ASP A 326 -18.06 12.01 -4.85
C ASP A 326 -19.16 13.01 -5.27
N GLU A 327 -19.20 13.40 -6.54
CA GLU A 327 -20.26 14.20 -7.15
C GLU A 327 -21.34 13.36 -7.84
N GLY A 328 -21.30 12.03 -7.68
CA GLY A 328 -22.19 11.10 -8.36
C GLY A 328 -21.92 10.95 -9.86
N LYS A 329 -20.76 11.41 -10.35
CA LYS A 329 -20.36 11.22 -11.76
C LYS A 329 -19.61 9.89 -11.89
N PRO A 330 -20.04 8.99 -12.80
CA PRO A 330 -19.33 7.74 -13.02
C PRO A 330 -17.94 8.00 -13.61
N ALA A 331 -16.98 7.13 -13.31
CA ALA A 331 -15.69 7.15 -13.98
C ALA A 331 -15.89 6.87 -15.48
N THR A 332 -15.24 7.66 -16.34
CA THR A 332 -15.35 7.48 -17.81
C THR A 332 -14.25 6.58 -18.36
N GLY A 333 -13.16 6.39 -17.62
CA GLY A 333 -11.94 5.74 -18.09
C GLY A 333 -10.99 6.69 -18.83
N ASN A 334 -11.42 7.93 -19.10
CA ASN A 334 -10.59 8.96 -19.75
C ASN A 334 -9.88 9.86 -18.73
N GLU A 335 -10.16 9.68 -17.44
CA GLU A 335 -9.46 10.39 -16.39
C GLU A 335 -7.97 10.03 -16.40
N GLN A 336 -7.15 11.01 -16.05
CA GLN A 336 -5.70 10.90 -16.09
C GLN A 336 -5.14 10.02 -14.98
N THR A 337 -5.82 9.92 -13.84
CA THR A 337 -5.46 9.10 -12.69
C THR A 337 -6.71 8.77 -11.87
N GLN A 338 -6.69 7.73 -11.03
CA GLN A 338 -7.84 7.40 -10.18
C GLN A 338 -7.90 8.30 -8.92
N TYR A 339 -6.73 8.72 -8.46
CA TYR A 339 -6.56 9.53 -7.26
C TYR A 339 -5.23 10.27 -7.33
N TRP A 340 -5.17 11.45 -6.74
CA TRP A 340 -3.92 12.11 -6.38
C TRP A 340 -4.04 12.94 -5.11
N ASP A 341 -2.92 13.10 -4.40
CA ASP A 341 -2.83 13.86 -3.17
C ASP A 341 -1.55 14.69 -3.08
N TRP A 342 -1.48 15.56 -2.09
CA TRP A 342 -0.25 16.09 -1.54
C TRP A 342 -0.25 15.85 -0.04
N CYS A 343 0.77 15.16 0.46
CA CYS A 343 0.99 14.96 1.89
C CYS A 343 2.21 15.71 2.39
N SER A 344 2.22 15.99 3.68
CA SER A 344 3.35 16.51 4.43
C SER A 344 3.72 15.50 5.52
N THR A 345 4.93 14.99 5.44
CA THR A 345 5.42 13.89 6.30
C THR A 345 6.75 14.27 6.92
N GLN A 346 6.96 13.84 8.17
CA GLN A 346 8.26 13.95 8.80
C GLN A 346 9.31 13.18 7.98
N PHE A 347 10.40 13.84 7.61
CA PHE A 347 11.44 13.20 6.81
C PHE A 347 12.50 12.55 7.70
N LEU A 348 12.78 11.26 7.49
CA LEU A 348 13.83 10.50 8.16
C LEU A 348 13.70 10.46 9.70
N THR A 349 12.49 10.48 10.24
CA THR A 349 12.24 10.15 11.64
C THR A 349 12.01 8.65 11.78
N PRO A 350 12.21 8.04 12.97
CA PRO A 350 11.95 6.61 13.17
C PRO A 350 10.52 6.18 12.79
N LEU A 351 9.55 7.11 12.78
CA LEU A 351 8.13 6.85 12.54
C LEU A 351 7.63 7.30 11.16
N ASN A 352 8.36 8.19 10.47
CA ASN A 352 7.96 8.79 9.19
C ASN A 352 6.48 9.20 9.14
N TYR A 353 6.08 10.02 10.10
CA TYR A 353 4.66 10.30 10.36
C TYR A 353 4.10 11.38 9.42
N THR A 354 3.09 11.04 8.63
CA THR A 354 2.32 11.97 7.80
C THR A 354 1.38 12.80 8.68
N ILE A 355 1.62 14.11 8.74
CA ILE A 355 0.84 15.00 9.62
C ILE A 355 -0.43 15.53 8.93
N ALA A 356 -0.42 15.63 7.61
CA ALA A 356 -1.57 16.11 6.84
C ALA A 356 -1.45 15.69 5.39
N CYS A 357 -2.60 15.50 4.76
CA CYS A 357 -2.72 15.39 3.32
C CYS A 357 -3.86 16.26 2.82
N ARG A 358 -3.82 16.55 1.53
CA ARG A 358 -4.91 17.15 0.79
C ARG A 358 -5.05 16.39 -0.51
N HIS A 359 -6.23 15.88 -0.81
CA HIS A 359 -6.47 15.13 -2.02
C HIS A 359 -7.19 15.96 -3.07
N ASP A 360 -7.12 15.49 -4.30
CA ASP A 360 -7.66 16.07 -5.52
C ASP A 360 -8.99 16.86 -5.43
N SER A 361 -10.09 16.28 -4.93
CA SER A 361 -11.40 16.94 -4.88
C SER A 361 -11.49 18.07 -3.85
N GLN A 362 -10.47 18.23 -3.00
CA GLN A 362 -10.38 19.34 -2.04
C GLN A 362 -9.71 20.58 -2.63
N PHE A 363 -8.95 20.42 -3.73
CA PHE A 363 -8.22 21.51 -4.36
C PHE A 363 -9.11 22.43 -5.17
N THR A 364 -8.68 23.70 -5.21
CA THR A 364 -9.32 24.73 -6.00
C THR A 364 -8.52 24.93 -7.27
N LEU A 365 -9.11 24.54 -8.38
CA LEU A 365 -8.49 24.70 -9.68
C LEU A 365 -8.89 26.04 -10.27
N ASP A 366 -7.93 26.71 -10.92
CA ASP A 366 -8.26 27.81 -11.81
C ASP A 366 -8.82 27.32 -13.15
N LYS A 367 -9.18 28.27 -14.03
CA LYS A 367 -9.79 27.99 -15.34
C LYS A 367 -8.93 27.12 -16.27
N ASP A 368 -7.62 27.05 -16.02
CA ASP A 368 -6.67 26.31 -16.84
C ASP A 368 -6.28 24.96 -16.19
N GLY A 369 -6.94 24.60 -15.07
CA GLY A 369 -6.74 23.32 -14.37
C GLY A 369 -5.53 23.33 -13.42
N TRP A 370 -5.02 24.50 -13.02
CA TRP A 370 -3.91 24.60 -12.09
C TRP A 370 -4.38 24.78 -10.65
N ALA A 371 -3.70 24.11 -9.73
CA ALA A 371 -3.84 24.28 -8.30
C ALA A 371 -2.63 25.04 -7.73
N THR A 372 -2.83 25.72 -6.60
CA THR A 372 -1.76 26.36 -5.84
C THR A 372 -1.81 25.85 -4.40
N LEU A 373 -0.85 25.01 -4.03
CA LEU A 373 -0.68 24.50 -2.69
C LEU A 373 0.26 25.42 -1.89
N VAL A 374 -0.10 25.67 -0.63
CA VAL A 374 0.78 26.33 0.34
C VAL A 374 1.21 25.34 1.42
N ILE A 375 2.50 25.30 1.71
CA ILE A 375 3.09 24.49 2.79
C ILE A 375 3.82 25.44 3.74
N SER A 376 3.34 25.55 4.99
CA SER A 376 3.88 26.45 6.01
C SER A 376 3.58 25.93 7.41
N THR A 377 4.11 26.55 8.45
CA THR A 377 3.55 26.39 9.80
C THR A 377 2.18 27.08 9.91
N ASP A 378 1.38 26.69 10.91
CA ASP A 378 0.00 27.18 11.09
C ASP A 378 -0.08 28.71 11.25
N ASP A 379 0.89 29.31 11.95
CA ASP A 379 1.02 30.75 12.16
C ASP A 379 1.33 31.53 10.87
N GLU A 380 1.96 30.87 9.90
CA GLU A 380 2.31 31.41 8.59
C GLU A 380 1.25 31.11 7.52
N ARG A 381 0.14 30.43 7.86
CA ARG A 381 -0.95 30.17 6.91
C ARG A 381 -1.55 31.49 6.40
N PRO A 382 -1.54 31.74 5.08
CA PRO A 382 -2.08 32.99 4.52
C PRO A 382 -3.57 33.16 4.75
N VAL A 383 -4.02 34.42 4.79
CA VAL A 383 -5.42 34.81 4.86
C VAL A 383 -5.81 35.56 3.59
N ILE A 384 -6.76 35.00 2.84
CA ILE A 384 -7.28 35.54 1.60
C ILE A 384 -8.74 35.91 1.81
N ASP A 385 -9.11 37.15 1.49
CA ASP A 385 -10.49 37.65 1.62
C ASP A 385 -11.07 37.40 3.04
N GLY A 386 -10.22 37.58 4.05
CA GLY A 386 -10.58 37.40 5.47
C GLY A 386 -10.68 35.94 5.93
N GLN A 387 -10.34 34.96 5.09
CA GLN A 387 -10.40 33.54 5.41
C GLN A 387 -9.03 32.85 5.30
N PRO A 388 -8.70 31.89 6.18
CA PRO A 388 -7.49 31.08 6.02
C PRO A 388 -7.45 30.39 4.65
N TYR A 389 -6.33 30.47 3.96
CA TYR A 389 -6.18 29.93 2.61
C TYR A 389 -6.46 28.42 2.61
N LYS A 390 -7.37 27.98 1.74
CA LYS A 390 -7.92 26.61 1.76
C LYS A 390 -6.94 25.57 1.26
N ASP A 391 -6.20 25.85 0.19
CA ASP A 391 -5.28 24.91 -0.46
C ASP A 391 -3.94 24.91 0.25
N TRP A 392 -3.97 24.45 1.50
CA TRP A 392 -2.87 24.50 2.45
C TRP A 392 -2.71 23.19 3.22
N ILE A 393 -1.46 22.81 3.51
CA ILE A 393 -1.10 21.76 4.46
C ILE A 393 0.02 22.24 5.40
N PRO A 394 0.06 21.78 6.66
CA PRO A 394 1.14 22.12 7.58
C PRO A 394 2.49 21.54 7.13
N MET A 395 3.57 22.28 7.36
CA MET A 395 4.94 21.81 7.18
C MET A 395 5.32 20.84 8.31
N ALA A 396 5.82 19.67 7.97
CA ALA A 396 6.23 18.67 8.94
C ALA A 396 7.57 19.01 9.59
N GLY A 397 7.53 19.72 10.73
CA GLY A 397 8.73 20.14 11.45
C GLY A 397 9.53 21.21 10.71
N ASN A 398 10.83 21.34 11.04
CA ASN A 398 11.71 22.29 10.35
C ASN A 398 12.09 21.83 8.94
N VAL A 399 12.06 20.51 8.71
CA VAL A 399 12.34 19.88 7.43
C VAL A 399 11.33 18.75 7.27
N GLY A 400 10.42 18.92 6.32
CA GLY A 400 9.46 17.91 5.94
C GLY A 400 9.83 17.24 4.61
N LEU A 401 9.15 16.15 4.31
CA LEU A 401 9.01 15.63 2.96
C LEU A 401 7.55 15.87 2.55
N SER A 402 7.37 16.61 1.46
CA SER A 402 6.07 16.71 0.80
C SER A 402 6.06 15.81 -0.42
N VAL A 403 5.01 15.00 -0.54
CA VAL A 403 4.90 13.98 -1.57
C VAL A 403 3.56 14.08 -2.26
N MET A 404 3.56 14.02 -3.59
CA MET A 404 2.38 13.83 -4.41
C MET A 404 2.29 12.39 -4.90
N ARG A 405 1.17 11.69 -4.60
CA ARG A 405 0.85 10.38 -5.17
C ARG A 405 -0.06 10.53 -6.39
N GLN A 406 0.04 9.62 -7.33
CA GLN A 406 -0.84 9.52 -8.51
C GLN A 406 -1.17 8.03 -8.72
N LEU A 407 -2.34 7.58 -8.27
CA LEU A 407 -2.72 6.16 -8.31
C LEU A 407 -3.30 5.75 -9.66
N ASP A 408 -2.71 4.70 -10.27
CA ASP A 408 -3.07 4.15 -11.59
C ASP A 408 -3.20 5.24 -12.67
N PRO A 409 -2.11 5.97 -12.99
CA PRO A 409 -2.15 6.96 -14.05
C PRO A 409 -2.45 6.30 -15.41
N ASN A 410 -3.29 6.94 -16.21
CA ASN A 410 -3.70 6.44 -17.51
C ASN A 410 -2.64 6.77 -18.57
N ARG A 411 -2.01 5.75 -19.16
CA ARG A 411 -0.96 5.94 -20.18
C ARG A 411 -1.45 6.69 -21.43
N GLN A 412 -2.72 6.55 -21.79
CA GLN A 412 -3.27 7.15 -23.01
C GLN A 412 -3.58 8.64 -22.82
N THR A 413 -4.12 9.03 -21.67
CA THR A 413 -4.54 10.41 -21.39
C THR A 413 -3.55 11.19 -20.52
N PHE A 414 -2.59 10.51 -19.87
CA PHE A 414 -1.57 11.08 -19.01
C PHE A 414 -0.17 10.43 -19.17
N PRO A 415 0.38 10.38 -20.40
CA PRO A 415 1.73 9.84 -20.62
C PRO A 415 2.84 10.63 -19.88
N GLN A 416 2.57 11.88 -19.51
CA GLN A 416 3.48 12.76 -18.75
C GLN A 416 3.63 12.36 -17.27
N SER A 417 2.82 11.41 -16.77
CA SER A 417 2.98 10.94 -15.40
C SER A 417 4.40 10.40 -15.19
N PRO A 418 5.08 10.75 -14.08
CA PRO A 418 6.40 10.23 -13.75
C PRO A 418 6.41 8.71 -13.56
N TYR A 419 5.24 8.08 -13.44
CA TYR A 419 5.09 6.63 -13.46
C TYR A 419 5.69 6.00 -14.72
N PHE A 420 5.52 6.66 -15.87
CA PHE A 420 5.98 6.16 -17.17
C PHE A 420 7.39 6.60 -17.54
N MET A 421 8.11 7.27 -16.64
CA MET A 421 9.50 7.65 -16.89
C MET A 421 10.38 6.40 -16.96
N PRO A 422 11.33 6.31 -17.91
CA PRO A 422 12.30 5.22 -17.90
C PRO A 422 13.23 5.30 -16.66
N PRO A 423 13.86 4.19 -16.27
CA PRO A 423 14.93 4.22 -15.27
C PRO A 423 16.12 5.07 -15.70
N VAL A 424 16.74 5.79 -14.76
CA VAL A 424 17.98 6.52 -15.03
C VAL A 424 19.13 5.53 -15.18
N LYS A 425 19.94 5.70 -16.24
CA LYS A 425 21.17 4.95 -16.47
C LYS A 425 22.38 5.81 -16.14
N ILE A 426 23.34 5.28 -15.38
CA ILE A 426 24.69 5.85 -15.27
C ILE A 426 25.67 4.83 -15.84
N GLY A 427 26.20 5.10 -17.04
CA GLY A 427 26.91 4.09 -17.82
C GLY A 427 25.99 2.94 -18.21
N ASP A 428 26.43 1.70 -17.99
CA ASP A 428 25.63 0.49 -18.21
C ASP A 428 24.78 0.09 -17.00
N THR A 429 24.89 0.82 -15.88
CA THR A 429 24.18 0.50 -14.64
C THR A 429 22.84 1.21 -14.59
N ASN A 430 21.75 0.44 -14.45
CA ASN A 430 20.47 0.97 -14.01
C ASN A 430 20.57 1.33 -12.53
N LEU A 431 20.50 2.61 -12.19
CA LEU A 431 20.45 2.99 -10.78
C LEU A 431 19.03 2.82 -10.24
N PRO A 432 18.87 2.39 -8.97
CA PRO A 432 17.68 2.73 -8.21
C PRO A 432 17.57 4.26 -8.23
N ILE A 433 16.50 4.76 -8.84
CA ILE A 433 16.30 6.19 -9.09
C ILE A 433 16.24 7.00 -7.79
N ASP A 434 16.01 6.32 -6.67
CA ASP A 434 15.52 6.92 -5.43
C ASP A 434 16.63 7.36 -4.47
N ILE A 435 17.91 7.21 -4.84
CA ILE A 435 19.06 7.49 -3.96
C ILE A 435 19.90 8.70 -4.39
N VAL A 436 19.75 9.22 -5.62
CA VAL A 436 20.57 10.33 -6.12
C VAL A 436 19.74 11.62 -6.24
N PRO A 437 19.53 12.38 -5.15
CA PRO A 437 18.97 13.71 -5.27
C PRO A 437 19.91 14.60 -6.08
N GLY A 438 19.39 15.34 -7.06
CA GLY A 438 20.22 16.28 -7.78
C GLY A 438 19.55 17.00 -8.96
N GLN A 439 20.04 18.21 -9.22
CA GLN A 439 19.65 19.10 -10.33
C GLN A 439 19.66 18.41 -11.71
N LEU A 440 20.55 17.43 -11.91
CA LEU A 440 20.66 16.68 -13.17
C LEU A 440 19.43 15.80 -13.46
N GLN A 441 18.82 15.19 -12.43
CA GLN A 441 17.58 14.40 -12.61
C GLN A 441 16.35 15.29 -12.75
N GLN A 442 16.33 16.44 -12.06
CA GLN A 442 15.19 17.37 -12.10
C GLN A 442 14.91 17.86 -13.52
N ARG A 443 15.94 18.08 -14.34
CA ARG A 443 15.78 18.46 -15.75
C ARG A 443 15.04 17.38 -16.54
N ASP A 444 15.41 16.12 -16.37
CA ASP A 444 14.82 15.01 -17.13
C ASP A 444 13.39 14.72 -16.65
N ILE A 445 13.14 14.84 -15.34
CA ILE A 445 11.79 14.82 -14.75
C ILE A 445 10.93 15.93 -15.35
N LYS A 446 11.45 17.17 -15.37
CA LYS A 446 10.75 18.32 -15.95
C LYS A 446 10.45 18.14 -17.43
N ASN A 447 11.40 17.62 -18.20
CA ASN A 447 11.23 17.37 -19.62
C ASN A 447 10.15 16.30 -19.89
N HIS A 448 10.08 15.24 -19.08
CA HIS A 448 9.06 14.19 -19.21
C HIS A 448 7.67 14.69 -18.79
N MET A 449 7.59 15.34 -17.63
CA MET A 449 6.31 15.80 -17.06
C MET A 449 5.73 17.01 -17.81
N GLY A 450 6.55 17.80 -18.50
CA GLY A 450 6.11 18.98 -19.23
C GLY A 450 5.35 19.95 -18.32
N GLU A 451 4.13 20.32 -18.69
CA GLU A 451 3.28 21.22 -17.90
C GLU A 451 2.81 20.63 -16.56
N TYR A 452 2.92 19.32 -16.35
CA TYR A 452 2.60 18.67 -15.07
C TYR A 452 3.74 18.76 -14.05
N PHE A 453 4.92 19.23 -14.46
CA PHE A 453 6.03 19.45 -13.53
C PHE A 453 5.69 20.60 -12.58
N PRO A 454 5.71 20.39 -11.24
CA PRO A 454 5.35 21.43 -10.29
C PRO A 454 6.37 22.57 -10.27
N ILE A 455 5.87 23.78 -10.02
CA ILE A 455 6.67 24.99 -9.81
C ILE A 455 6.66 25.28 -8.32
N ALA A 456 7.82 25.15 -7.67
CA ALA A 456 8.00 25.42 -6.25
C ALA A 456 8.72 26.76 -6.04
N LYS A 457 8.26 27.57 -5.08
CA LYS A 457 8.88 28.86 -4.73
C LYS A 457 8.67 29.18 -3.25
N TYR A 458 9.73 29.62 -2.59
CA TYR A 458 9.63 30.24 -1.27
C TYR A 458 9.22 31.70 -1.37
N CYS A 459 8.37 32.13 -0.44
CA CYS A 459 8.02 33.53 -0.26
C CYS A 459 7.51 33.76 1.17
N THR A 460 7.19 35.02 1.47
CA THR A 460 6.54 35.42 2.71
C THR A 460 5.03 35.31 2.60
N ARG A 461 4.35 35.23 3.76
CA ARG A 461 2.90 35.32 3.84
C ARG A 461 2.36 36.58 3.16
N ALA A 462 2.98 37.74 3.38
CA ALA A 462 2.56 39.02 2.79
C ALA A 462 2.64 39.01 1.25
N GLU A 463 3.69 38.44 0.67
CA GLU A 463 3.82 38.29 -0.79
C GLU A 463 2.75 37.36 -1.35
N PHE A 464 2.45 36.26 -0.64
CA PHE A 464 1.38 35.35 -1.07
C PHE A 464 0.02 36.02 -1.03
N GLU A 465 -0.30 36.73 0.05
CA GLU A 465 -1.57 37.43 0.22
C GLU A 465 -1.75 38.51 -0.85
N LYS A 466 -0.66 39.21 -1.24
CA LYS A 466 -0.65 40.24 -2.28
C LYS A 466 -0.94 39.71 -3.69
N ASP A 467 -0.16 38.73 -4.17
CA ASP A 467 -0.22 38.31 -5.58
C ASP A 467 0.10 36.81 -5.80
N ARG A 468 -0.05 36.00 -4.75
CA ARG A 468 0.31 34.57 -4.75
C ARG A 468 1.78 34.36 -5.12
N CYS A 469 2.66 35.25 -4.65
CA CYS A 469 4.10 35.22 -4.88
C CYS A 469 4.49 35.27 -6.37
N ALA A 470 3.68 35.96 -7.18
CA ALA A 470 3.73 35.98 -8.64
C ALA A 470 3.79 34.57 -9.27
N THR A 471 3.24 33.55 -8.60
CA THR A 471 3.20 32.17 -9.12
C THR A 471 1.99 31.93 -10.03
N ALA A 472 0.97 32.80 -10.02
CA ALA A 472 -0.06 32.79 -11.05
C ALA A 472 0.62 32.87 -12.42
N ALA A 473 0.30 31.94 -13.33
CA ALA A 473 1.05 31.67 -14.55
C ALA A 473 1.53 32.97 -15.25
N PRO A 474 2.76 33.01 -15.80
CA PRO A 474 3.09 34.09 -16.72
C PRO A 474 2.03 34.08 -17.83
N ARG A 475 1.44 35.24 -18.11
CA ARG A 475 0.50 35.31 -19.24
C ARG A 475 1.29 34.87 -20.48
N LEU A 476 0.65 34.14 -21.40
CA LEU A 476 1.24 33.79 -22.70
C LEU A 476 1.80 35.00 -23.47
N THR A 477 1.50 36.23 -23.04
CA THR A 477 2.02 37.50 -23.56
C THR A 477 3.36 37.95 -22.95
N ASP A 478 3.82 37.37 -21.85
CA ASP A 478 4.99 37.87 -21.11
C ASP A 478 6.31 37.28 -21.65
N GLY A 479 6.24 36.36 -22.62
CA GLY A 479 7.39 35.61 -23.15
C GLY A 479 7.84 35.95 -24.58
N ILE A 480 7.28 36.95 -25.26
CA ILE A 480 7.67 37.25 -26.66
C ILE A 480 8.44 38.57 -26.83
N THR A 481 8.44 39.49 -25.86
CA THR A 481 8.96 40.86 -26.13
C THR A 481 10.40 41.11 -25.67
N ALA A 482 11.07 40.18 -24.99
CA ALA A 482 12.41 40.43 -24.45
C ALA A 482 13.40 39.33 -24.83
N LEU A 483 13.79 39.24 -26.11
CA LEU A 483 15.06 38.61 -26.56
C LEU A 483 15.33 38.79 -28.07
N LEU A 484 15.01 39.94 -28.66
CA LEU A 484 15.62 40.34 -29.93
C LEU A 484 16.73 41.37 -29.64
N PRO A 485 17.99 41.09 -29.98
CA PRO A 485 19.05 42.09 -29.91
C PRO A 485 18.72 43.22 -30.88
N GLN A 486 18.70 44.47 -30.40
CA GLN A 486 18.74 45.61 -31.30
C GLN A 486 20.11 45.65 -31.97
N SER A 487 20.14 45.30 -33.26
CA SER A 487 21.29 45.53 -34.12
C SER A 487 21.52 47.03 -34.31
N LYS A 488 22.73 47.49 -33.98
CA LYS A 488 23.37 48.62 -34.65
C LYS A 488 24.46 48.09 -35.55
#